data_AF-A0A354DID2-F1
#
_entry.id   AF-A0A354DID2-F1
#
_cell.length_a   1.000
_cell.length_b   1.000
_cell.length_c   1.000
_cell.angle_alpha   90.00
_cell.angle_beta   90.00
_cell.angle_gamma   90.00
#
_symmetry.space_group_name_H-M   'P 1'
#
loop_
_entity.id
_entity.type
_entity.pdbx_description
1 polymer ?
#
loop_
_entity_poly.entity_id
_entity_poly.type
_entity_poly.pdbx_seq_one_letter_code
_entity_poly.pdbx_strand_id
1 'polypeptide(L)' 'MPQQLLNIVPVTLHPEKENTSATNSVVPSSNPTCTIKTANTEISFFNGVDQHIIQTVMRELKNL' A
#
# COMPACT_ATOMS: atom_id res chain seq x y z
N MET A 1 -41.70 3.54 19.48
CA MET A 1 -41.15 3.43 18.11
C MET A 1 -41.76 2.19 17.46
N PRO A 2 -42.27 2.25 16.22
CA PRO A 2 -42.83 1.08 15.55
C PRO A 2 -41.71 0.07 15.23
N GLN A 3 -41.99 -1.22 15.48
CA GLN A 3 -41.08 -2.32 15.17
C GLN A 3 -41.15 -2.62 13.67
N GLN A 4 -40.30 -1.98 12.88
CA GLN A 4 -40.21 -2.24 11.46
C GLN A 4 -39.43 -3.54 11.24
N LEU A 5 -40.10 -4.55 10.67
CA LEU A 5 -39.50 -5.84 10.38
C LEU A 5 -38.54 -5.68 9.21
N LEU A 6 -37.23 -5.79 9.48
CA LEU A 6 -36.19 -5.63 8.47
C LEU A 6 -36.11 -6.92 7.63
N ASN A 7 -36.44 -6.82 6.35
CA ASN A 7 -36.25 -7.90 5.40
C ASN A 7 -34.81 -7.86 4.87
N ILE A 8 -33.90 -8.58 5.52
CA ILE A 8 -32.48 -8.64 5.15
C ILE A 8 -32.31 -9.76 4.12
N VAL A 9 -32.05 -9.37 2.88
CA VAL A 9 -31.79 -10.31 1.78
C VAL A 9 -30.29 -10.52 1.63
N PRO A 10 -29.80 -11.77 1.66
CA PRO A 10 -28.39 -12.04 1.42
C PRO A 10 -28.06 -11.72 -0.04
N VAL A 11 -27.03 -10.90 -0.23
CA VAL A 11 -26.47 -10.58 -1.55
C VAL A 11 -25.04 -11.09 -1.63
N THR A 12 -24.71 -11.72 -2.74
CA THR A 12 -23.33 -12.10 -3.05
C THR A 12 -22.65 -10.89 -3.68
N LEU A 13 -21.76 -10.24 -2.93
CA LEU A 13 -20.94 -9.16 -3.48
C LEU A 13 -19.80 -9.77 -4.30
N HIS A 14 -19.67 -9.36 -5.55
CA HIS A 14 -18.47 -9.67 -6.31
C HIS A 14 -17.34 -8.75 -5.81
N PRO A 15 -16.16 -9.28 -5.48
CA PRO A 15 -15.03 -8.42 -5.19
C PRO A 15 -14.79 -7.53 -6.41
N GLU A 16 -14.55 -6.24 -6.15
CA GLU A 16 -13.99 -5.37 -7.17
C GLU A 16 -12.74 -6.06 -7.69
N LYS A 17 -12.61 -6.13 -9.01
CA LYS A 17 -11.44 -6.71 -9.65
C LYS A 17 -10.29 -5.73 -9.40
N GLU A 18 -9.74 -5.78 -8.19
CA GLU A 18 -8.44 -5.23 -7.91
C GLU A 18 -7.56 -5.90 -8.96
N ASN A 19 -6.98 -5.09 -9.84
CA ASN A 19 -5.95 -5.55 -10.71
C ASN A 19 -4.83 -5.96 -9.76
N THR A 20 -4.86 -7.20 -9.27
CA THR A 20 -3.72 -7.87 -8.68
C THR A 20 -2.71 -7.88 -9.81
N SER A 21 -1.97 -6.78 -9.93
CA SER A 21 -0.67 -6.77 -10.56
C SER A 21 0.00 -7.93 -9.90
N ALA A 22 0.18 -9.00 -10.67
CA ALA A 22 0.82 -10.21 -10.18
C ALA A 22 2.00 -9.74 -9.34
N THR A 23 2.00 -10.08 -8.05
CA THR A 23 3.23 -10.08 -7.28
C THR A 23 4.06 -11.20 -7.91
N ASN A 24 4.60 -10.92 -9.09
CA ASN A 24 5.76 -11.60 -9.60
C ASN A 24 6.71 -11.54 -8.42
N SER A 25 7.14 -12.70 -7.93
CA SER A 25 8.24 -12.77 -6.99
C SER A 25 9.42 -12.10 -7.68
N VAL A 26 9.54 -10.78 -7.51
CA VAL A 26 10.64 -10.03 -8.07
C VAL A 26 11.82 -10.52 -7.29
N VAL A 27 12.70 -11.26 -7.96
CA VAL A 27 14.04 -11.52 -7.46
C VAL A 27 14.55 -10.18 -6.93
N PRO A 28 14.90 -10.08 -5.63
CA PRO A 28 15.31 -8.80 -5.07
C PRO A 28 16.49 -8.30 -5.89
N SER A 29 16.24 -7.27 -6.69
CA SER A 29 17.28 -6.57 -7.42
C SER A 29 18.28 -6.08 -6.40
N SER A 30 19.57 -6.30 -6.64
CA SER A 30 20.63 -5.71 -5.81
C SER A 30 20.64 -4.19 -5.88
N ASN A 31 19.99 -3.60 -6.89
CA ASN A 31 19.81 -2.17 -7.04
C ASN A 31 18.48 -1.72 -6.40
N PRO A 32 18.51 -0.65 -5.60
CA PRO A 32 17.29 -0.09 -5.03
C PRO A 32 16.42 0.55 -6.12
N THR A 33 15.10 0.48 -5.93
CA THR A 33 14.09 1.12 -6.78
C THR A 33 14.02 2.63 -6.51
N CYS A 34 14.20 3.03 -5.26
CA CYS A 34 14.18 4.43 -4.84
C CYS A 34 15.18 4.63 -3.71
N THR A 35 15.92 5.73 -3.74
CA THR A 35 16.81 6.12 -2.63
C THR A 35 16.50 7.55 -2.22
N ILE A 36 16.28 7.75 -0.93
CA ILE A 36 16.15 9.07 -0.32
C ILE A 36 17.49 9.42 0.33
N LYS A 37 18.04 10.59 -0.03
CA LYS A 37 19.27 11.11 0.57
C LYS A 37 18.95 12.36 1.38
N THR A 38 19.38 12.37 2.63
CA THR A 38 19.31 13.51 3.57
C THR A 38 20.73 13.88 3.99
N ALA A 39 20.90 14.98 4.74
CA ALA A 39 22.21 15.52 5.09
C ALA A 39 23.16 14.47 5.73
N ASN A 40 22.61 13.52 6.49
CA ASN A 40 23.40 12.57 7.28
C ASN A 40 22.95 11.10 7.08
N THR A 41 21.95 10.84 6.23
CA THR A 41 21.35 9.50 6.13
C THR A 41 20.86 9.21 4.72
N GLU A 42 21.06 7.97 4.30
CA GLU A 42 20.56 7.42 3.04
C GLU A 42 19.59 6.27 3.34
N ILE A 43 18.42 6.30 2.71
CA ILE A 43 17.38 5.28 2.87
C ILE A 43 17.09 4.70 1.49
N SER A 44 17.30 3.39 1.33
CA SER A 44 17.11 2.67 0.07
C SER A 44 15.89 1.74 0.14
N PHE A 45 14.97 1.91 -0.80
CA PHE A 45 13.81 1.06 -1.00
C PHE A 45 14.07 0.10 -2.15
N PHE A 46 13.86 -1.19 -1.89
CA PHE A 46 13.98 -2.26 -2.88
C PHE A 46 12.62 -2.62 -3.45
N ASN A 47 12.61 -3.47 -4.47
CA ASN A 47 11.37 -3.80 -5.15
C ASN A 47 10.39 -4.53 -4.22
N GLY A 48 9.09 -4.29 -4.42
CA GLY A 48 8.02 -4.85 -3.56
C GLY A 48 7.62 -3.98 -2.37
N VAL A 49 8.24 -2.80 -2.19
CA VAL A 49 7.78 -1.82 -1.20
C VAL A 49 6.57 -1.06 -1.77
N ASP A 50 5.50 -0.98 -0.98
CA ASP A 50 4.30 -0.22 -1.31
C ASP A 50 4.60 1.30 -1.40
N GLN A 51 4.04 1.96 -2.41
CA GLN A 51 4.21 3.39 -2.63
C GLN A 51 3.77 4.24 -1.43
N HIS A 52 2.73 3.85 -0.69
CA HIS A 52 2.24 4.55 0.49
C HIS A 52 3.24 4.53 1.65
N ILE A 53 4.09 3.50 1.72
CA ILE A 53 5.18 3.42 2.71
C ILE A 53 6.23 4.49 2.36
N ILE A 54 6.65 4.58 1.10
CA ILE A 54 7.63 5.58 0.63
C ILE A 54 7.10 7.00 0.88
N GLN A 55 5.83 7.25 0.55
CA GLN A 55 5.17 8.54 0.81
C GLN A 55 5.12 8.90 2.29
N THR A 56 4.86 7.91 3.15
CA THR A 56 4.83 8.10 4.60
C THR A 56 6.23 8.43 5.13
N VAL A 57 7.25 7.69 4.71
CA VAL A 57 8.64 7.99 5.09
C VAL A 57 9.03 9.41 4.67
N MET A 58 8.76 9.81 3.41
CA MET A 58 9.01 11.18 2.95
C MET A 58 8.31 12.24 3.80
N ARG A 59 7.05 12.00 4.19
CA ARG A 59 6.26 12.94 5.01
C ARG A 59 6.84 13.10 6.40
N GLU A 60 7.20 11.99 7.06
CA GLU A 60 7.79 12.04 8.40
C GLU A 60 9.18 12.71 8.38
N LEU A 61 9.99 12.41 7.36
CA LEU A 61 11.32 13.03 7.19
C LEU A 61 11.26 14.55 6.97
N LYS A 62 10.17 15.07 6.39
CA LYS A 62 10.00 16.51 6.20
C LYS A 62 9.83 17.28 7.52
N ASN A 63 9.40 16.59 8.57
CA ASN A 63 9.13 17.18 9.89
C ASN A 63 10.34 17.06 10.85
N LEU A 64 11.47 16.53 10.37
CA LEU A 64 12.76 16.49 11.06
C LEU A 64 13.63 17.68 10.64
#